data_AF-A0A8H5HIT4-F1
#
_entry.id   AF-A0A8H5HIT4-F1
#
_cell.length_a   1.000
_cell.length_b   1.000
_cell.length_c   1.000
_cell.angle_alpha   90.00
_cell.angle_beta   90.00
_cell.angle_gamma   90.00
#
_symmetry.space_group_name_H-M   'P 1'
#
loop_
_entity.id
_entity.type
_entity.pdbx_description
1 polymer ?
#
loop_
_entity_poly.entity_id
_entity_poly.type
_entity_poly.pdbx_seq_one_letter_code
_entity_poly.pdbx_strand_id
1 'polypeptide(L)'
;MAANSGSSSPYSKPPSPLSVSQAPSPASTPNSSRPPSPMTRPAAAGGIRKGGLNALSGGSMAFTCVTPKPVQLLKKQDHYRETKSSLSSDDESDVDENHPPRPPKTRRSSSGVIAAAMAPYVTEFELYEPQTTDDRQYPIQKIAVVGSGSWGTALARIAALNAAEKKGFHHEVRMWVREREIPGQGRLTEVINSTHENHRYLPEVPLPHNLVAVSGLTEVVKNATLIVLVVPHQFLIPVLDELSKPGVLTPGARAISAIKGVEVAGDEIYTFPWLIEKKLGIPCSALGGANIAMEVAQSEFCETTIGVPSPDDAALWHAVFDSPMFRVHPIEDVAGVSLSGALKNVVALAAGFVDGMGYGGNTKAAILRIGLLEMAAFTKEFFPASSSLTFSHHSAGVADLITTSFGGRNRKCAEAFIKTGKSFAQLENELLKGQKLQGVVTAEEIYKFLQARRRTDGYPLFTKVYKISFESMDAKRLFDDL
;
A
#
# COMPACT_ATOMS: atom_id res chain seq x y z
N MET A 1 -60.79 8.70 -33.04
CA MET A 1 -60.93 9.54 -34.26
C MET A 1 -59.71 10.43 -34.32
N ALA A 2 -58.86 10.49 -35.35
CA ALA A 2 -58.65 9.67 -36.56
C ALA A 2 -57.10 9.55 -36.73
N ALA A 3 -56.48 8.40 -36.99
CA ALA A 3 -56.54 7.51 -38.16
C ALA A 3 -55.78 8.03 -39.41
N ASN A 4 -54.51 7.58 -39.57
CA ASN A 4 -53.91 7.00 -40.79
C ASN A 4 -52.41 6.68 -40.52
N SER A 5 -51.96 5.42 -40.53
CA SER A 5 -51.63 4.53 -41.68
C SER A 5 -50.35 4.95 -42.42
N GLY A 6 -49.36 4.09 -42.73
CA GLY A 6 -49.21 2.64 -42.53
C GLY A 6 -48.32 2.04 -43.63
N SER A 7 -47.67 0.88 -43.39
CA SER A 7 -46.86 0.08 -44.35
C SER A 7 -45.54 0.72 -44.87
N SER A 8 -44.48 0.01 -45.31
CA SER A 8 -44.08 -1.41 -45.14
C SER A 8 -42.58 -1.61 -45.50
N SER A 9 -41.95 -2.65 -44.92
CA SER A 9 -40.65 -3.26 -45.30
C SER A 9 -40.71 -3.91 -46.71
N PRO A 10 -39.67 -4.56 -47.32
CA PRO A 10 -38.36 -5.02 -46.78
C PRO A 10 -37.11 -5.04 -47.72
N TYR A 11 -36.00 -5.61 -47.19
CA TYR A 11 -34.80 -6.18 -47.87
C TYR A 11 -33.80 -5.32 -48.67
N SER A 12 -32.55 -5.23 -48.16
CA SER A 12 -31.34 -5.62 -48.92
C SER A 12 -30.09 -5.80 -48.02
N LYS A 13 -29.46 -6.97 -48.09
CA LYS A 13 -28.08 -7.32 -47.67
C LYS A 13 -27.43 -8.06 -48.86
N PRO A 14 -26.10 -8.26 -48.91
CA PRO A 14 -24.96 -7.49 -48.41
C PRO A 14 -24.05 -7.04 -49.60
N PRO A 15 -22.76 -6.67 -49.40
CA PRO A 15 -21.72 -7.67 -49.71
C PRO A 15 -20.42 -7.60 -48.89
N SER A 16 -19.83 -8.80 -48.70
CA SER A 16 -18.41 -9.11 -48.46
C SER A 16 -18.14 -10.48 -49.11
N PRO A 17 -16.91 -10.93 -49.41
CA PRO A 17 -15.60 -10.31 -49.17
C PRO A 17 -14.71 -10.19 -50.44
N LEU A 18 -13.49 -9.68 -50.30
CA LEU A 18 -12.40 -9.80 -51.30
C LEU A 18 -11.16 -10.51 -50.73
N SER A 19 -10.52 -11.29 -51.59
CA SER A 19 -9.29 -12.07 -51.37
C SER A 19 -8.66 -12.38 -52.76
N VAL A 20 -7.46 -12.95 -52.92
CA VAL A 20 -6.48 -13.55 -51.99
C VAL A 20 -5.09 -12.99 -52.31
N SER A 21 -4.19 -12.86 -51.32
CA SER A 21 -2.75 -13.04 -51.59
C SER A 21 -2.02 -13.62 -50.38
N GLN A 22 -1.25 -14.68 -50.61
CA GLN A 22 -0.44 -15.39 -49.61
C GLN A 22 1.04 -15.44 -50.03
N ALA A 23 1.91 -15.48 -49.01
CA ALA A 23 3.22 -16.12 -49.01
C ALA A 23 4.38 -15.44 -49.82
N PRO A 24 5.66 -15.76 -49.51
CA PRO A 24 6.15 -16.74 -48.53
C PRO A 24 7.08 -16.21 -47.42
N SER A 25 7.21 -17.01 -46.36
CA SER A 25 8.29 -16.92 -45.37
C SER A 25 9.62 -17.45 -45.93
N PRO A 26 10.75 -17.09 -45.31
CA PRO A 26 11.87 -18.02 -45.21
C PRO A 26 12.32 -18.31 -43.77
N ALA A 27 13.10 -19.38 -43.67
CA ALA A 27 13.45 -20.18 -42.51
C ALA A 27 14.21 -19.49 -41.35
N SER A 28 14.18 -20.22 -40.22
CA SER A 28 14.94 -20.07 -38.98
C SER A 28 16.47 -20.01 -39.13
N THR A 29 17.14 -19.31 -38.20
CA THR A 29 18.20 -19.89 -37.34
C THR A 29 18.47 -18.96 -36.14
N PRO A 30 19.00 -19.47 -35.00
CA PRO A 30 19.07 -18.71 -33.76
C PRO A 30 20.39 -17.93 -33.62
N ASN A 31 20.34 -16.76 -32.99
CA ASN A 31 21.51 -16.26 -32.28
C ASN A 31 21.19 -15.34 -31.11
N SER A 32 22.09 -15.32 -30.13
CA SER A 32 21.93 -14.65 -28.85
C SER A 32 22.12 -13.13 -28.94
N SER A 33 21.27 -12.38 -28.23
CA SER A 33 21.50 -10.96 -27.98
C SER A 33 20.97 -10.55 -26.60
N ARG A 34 21.88 -10.57 -25.62
CA ARG A 34 21.69 -10.05 -24.26
C ARG A 34 21.52 -8.52 -24.36
N PRO A 35 20.50 -7.89 -23.73
CA PRO A 35 20.41 -6.43 -23.69
C PRO A 35 21.54 -5.84 -22.81
N PRO A 36 22.05 -4.63 -23.14
CA PRO A 36 23.14 -4.02 -22.40
C PRO A 36 22.68 -3.45 -21.05
N SER A 37 23.50 -3.59 -20.01
CA SER A 37 23.32 -2.90 -18.74
C SER A 37 23.60 -1.40 -18.89
N PRO A 38 22.82 -0.50 -18.25
CA PRO A 38 23.11 0.94 -18.30
C PRO A 38 24.42 1.27 -17.57
N MET A 39 25.25 2.09 -18.21
CA MET A 39 26.55 2.51 -17.68
C MET A 39 26.42 3.42 -16.46
N THR A 40 27.34 3.25 -15.51
CA THR A 40 27.55 4.14 -14.37
C THR A 40 28.06 5.52 -14.81
N ARG A 41 27.63 6.58 -14.13
CA ARG A 41 28.20 7.93 -14.28
C ARG A 41 29.65 7.98 -13.75
N PRO A 42 30.57 8.71 -14.39
CA PRO A 42 31.90 8.96 -13.83
C PRO A 42 31.84 10.05 -12.75
N ALA A 43 32.52 9.81 -11.62
CA ALA A 43 32.81 10.84 -10.62
C ALA A 43 34.11 11.57 -10.99
N ALA A 44 34.12 12.90 -10.88
CA ALA A 44 35.31 13.72 -11.14
C ALA A 44 36.34 13.61 -10.00
N ALA A 45 37.62 13.76 -10.35
CA ALA A 45 38.75 13.47 -9.47
C ALA A 45 39.10 14.60 -8.48
N GLY A 46 39.68 14.24 -7.33
CA GLY A 46 40.27 15.17 -6.38
C GLY A 46 41.18 14.54 -5.32
N GLY A 47 42.50 14.64 -5.49
CA GLY A 47 43.42 14.94 -4.37
C GLY A 47 43.89 13.85 -3.38
N ILE A 48 44.59 12.81 -3.86
CA ILE A 48 45.85 12.24 -3.30
C ILE A 48 46.18 12.48 -1.79
N ARG A 49 46.31 11.42 -0.96
CA ARG A 49 47.60 11.01 -0.30
C ARG A 49 47.59 9.68 0.49
N LYS A 50 48.35 8.71 -0.05
CA LYS A 50 49.24 7.69 0.57
C LYS A 50 48.82 6.90 1.83
N GLY A 51 48.87 5.56 1.72
CA GLY A 51 49.25 4.68 2.84
C GLY A 51 49.13 3.16 2.57
N GLY A 52 50.26 2.45 2.47
CA GLY A 52 50.37 1.00 2.72
C GLY A 52 50.13 0.01 1.55
N LEU A 53 51.18 -0.73 1.15
CA LEU A 53 51.04 -1.97 0.38
C LEU A 53 50.80 -3.15 1.33
N ASN A 54 50.07 -4.17 0.86
CA ASN A 54 50.62 -5.52 0.71
C ASN A 54 49.74 -6.37 -0.22
N ALA A 55 50.37 -7.28 -0.96
CA ALA A 55 49.72 -8.15 -1.94
C ALA A 55 49.72 -9.61 -1.48
N LEU A 56 48.78 -10.42 -1.99
CA LEU A 56 49.01 -11.70 -2.70
C LEU A 56 47.70 -12.48 -2.95
N SER A 57 47.65 -13.21 -4.06
CA SER A 57 46.79 -14.38 -4.42
C SER A 57 45.35 -14.46 -3.87
N GLY A 58 44.30 -14.66 -4.67
CA GLY A 58 44.25 -15.49 -5.88
C GLY A 58 43.75 -16.90 -5.54
N GLY A 59 42.42 -17.11 -5.55
CA GLY A 59 41.79 -18.39 -5.24
C GLY A 59 40.30 -18.39 -5.55
N SER A 60 39.88 -19.26 -6.48
CA SER A 60 38.47 -19.50 -6.81
C SER A 60 37.86 -20.50 -5.82
N MET A 61 36.62 -20.28 -5.37
CA MET A 61 35.83 -21.28 -4.66
C MET A 61 34.37 -21.25 -5.12
N ALA A 62 33.84 -22.41 -5.46
CA ALA A 62 32.43 -22.62 -5.73
C ALA A 62 31.65 -22.77 -4.40
N PHE A 63 30.43 -22.25 -4.35
CA PHE A 63 29.51 -22.49 -3.22
C PHE A 63 28.74 -23.79 -3.42
N THR A 64 29.03 -24.80 -2.61
CA THR A 64 28.23 -26.02 -2.47
C THR A 64 27.12 -25.84 -1.43
N CYS A 65 25.95 -26.41 -1.74
CA CYS A 65 24.77 -26.40 -0.86
C CYS A 65 24.98 -27.30 0.37
N VAL A 66 24.57 -26.83 1.56
CA VAL A 66 24.63 -27.61 2.81
C VAL A 66 23.21 -27.98 3.25
N THR A 67 22.93 -29.28 3.29
CA THR A 67 21.70 -29.86 3.86
C THR A 67 21.88 -30.19 5.35
N PRO A 68 20.90 -29.92 6.23
CA PRO A 68 20.98 -30.27 7.65
C PRO A 68 20.82 -31.78 7.92
N LYS A 69 21.50 -32.29 8.95
CA LYS A 69 21.38 -33.69 9.43
C LYS A 69 20.31 -33.84 10.52
N PRO A 70 19.68 -35.01 10.67
CA PRO A 70 18.61 -35.24 11.64
C PRO A 70 19.12 -35.54 13.07
N VAL A 71 18.30 -35.22 14.07
CA VAL A 71 18.52 -35.53 15.50
C VAL A 71 17.84 -36.86 15.86
N GLN A 72 18.54 -37.73 16.59
CA GLN A 72 18.01 -39.02 17.05
C GLN A 72 17.27 -38.89 18.39
N LEU A 73 16.12 -39.57 18.53
CA LEU A 73 15.46 -39.80 19.83
C LEU A 73 16.12 -40.96 20.58
N LEU A 74 16.28 -40.81 21.90
CA LEU A 74 16.54 -41.91 22.84
C LEU A 74 15.45 -41.95 23.92
N LYS A 75 14.91 -43.14 24.18
CA LYS A 75 13.86 -43.41 25.18
C LYS A 75 14.47 -43.86 26.52
N LYS A 76 13.82 -43.48 27.64
CA LYS A 76 13.66 -44.24 28.90
C LYS A 76 12.66 -43.45 29.77
N GLN A 77 11.40 -43.86 29.86
CA GLN A 77 10.81 -44.81 30.82
C GLN A 77 10.80 -44.36 32.29
N ASP A 78 9.65 -43.79 32.66
CA ASP A 78 8.84 -44.03 33.86
C ASP A 78 9.50 -44.20 35.25
N HIS A 79 9.18 -43.26 36.15
CA HIS A 79 8.52 -43.63 37.41
C HIS A 79 7.67 -42.47 37.96
N TYR A 80 6.44 -42.81 38.36
CA TYR A 80 5.45 -41.90 38.96
C TYR A 80 5.37 -42.20 40.46
N ARG A 81 5.47 -41.19 41.33
CA ARG A 81 4.95 -41.30 42.69
C ARG A 81 4.64 -39.92 43.28
N GLU A 82 3.38 -39.72 43.64
CA GLU A 82 2.94 -38.55 44.41
C GLU A 82 3.33 -38.69 45.89
N THR A 83 3.61 -37.56 46.55
CA THR A 83 3.21 -37.33 47.94
C THR A 83 3.10 -35.83 48.21
N LYS A 84 1.96 -35.40 48.76
CA LYS A 84 1.74 -34.07 49.36
C LYS A 84 2.39 -34.03 50.75
N SER A 85 2.82 -32.85 51.23
CA SER A 85 2.47 -32.32 52.57
C SER A 85 3.14 -30.96 52.90
N SER A 86 2.38 -30.06 53.54
CA SER A 86 2.74 -29.07 54.60
C SER A 86 4.15 -28.44 54.64
N LEU A 87 4.31 -27.11 54.57
CA LEU A 87 4.08 -26.07 55.63
C LEU A 87 5.16 -25.99 56.72
N SER A 88 5.41 -24.75 57.20
CA SER A 88 6.31 -24.31 58.30
C SER A 88 7.82 -24.53 58.06
N SER A 89 8.76 -23.75 58.61
CA SER A 89 8.74 -22.39 59.22
C SER A 89 10.19 -21.95 59.44
N ASP A 90 10.42 -20.64 59.46
CA ASP A 90 11.42 -19.87 60.25
C ASP A 90 12.82 -20.45 60.51
N ASP A 91 13.87 -19.71 60.12
CA ASP A 91 14.86 -19.21 61.08
C ASP A 91 15.73 -18.07 60.50
N GLU A 92 16.20 -17.16 61.36
CA GLU A 92 16.96 -15.93 61.02
C GLU A 92 18.49 -16.12 61.08
N SER A 93 19.26 -15.29 60.36
CA SER A 93 20.48 -14.61 60.89
C SER A 93 21.19 -13.67 59.88
N ASP A 94 21.12 -12.36 60.18
CA ASP A 94 22.24 -11.40 60.31
C ASP A 94 23.24 -11.05 59.16
N VAL A 95 23.15 -9.75 58.75
CA VAL A 95 24.19 -8.71 58.44
C VAL A 95 25.46 -9.09 57.62
N ASP A 96 26.01 -8.31 56.66
CA ASP A 96 26.11 -6.84 56.54
C ASP A 96 26.50 -6.36 55.11
N GLU A 97 26.68 -5.04 54.96
CA GLU A 97 27.39 -4.25 53.93
C GLU A 97 26.63 -3.75 52.69
N ASN A 98 25.86 -2.67 52.94
CA ASN A 98 25.86 -1.41 52.17
C ASN A 98 26.58 -1.37 50.80
N HIS A 99 25.92 -1.80 49.72
CA HIS A 99 26.00 -1.15 48.40
C HIS A 99 24.77 -1.52 47.57
N PRO A 100 23.90 -0.57 47.15
CA PRO A 100 22.86 -0.89 46.18
C PRO A 100 23.55 -1.20 44.85
N PRO A 101 23.30 -2.37 44.21
CA PRO A 101 23.82 -2.63 42.88
C PRO A 101 23.27 -1.56 41.95
N ARG A 102 24.15 -0.82 41.27
CA ARG A 102 23.71 0.12 40.22
C ARG A 102 22.82 -0.67 39.27
N PRO A 103 21.58 -0.23 38.99
CA PRO A 103 20.74 -0.92 38.04
C PRO A 103 21.52 -1.01 36.72
N PRO A 104 21.49 -2.17 36.02
CA PRO A 104 22.15 -2.28 34.73
C PRO A 104 21.64 -1.13 33.87
N LYS A 105 22.56 -0.36 33.26
CA LYS A 105 22.21 0.78 32.42
C LYS A 105 21.19 0.31 31.40
N THR A 106 19.92 0.66 31.59
CA THR A 106 18.87 0.36 30.65
C THR A 106 19.23 1.09 29.38
N ARG A 107 19.68 0.32 28.39
CA ARG A 107 19.88 0.81 27.03
C ARG A 107 18.49 1.29 26.59
N ARG A 108 18.25 2.60 26.67
CA ARG A 108 16.97 3.23 26.33
C ARG A 108 16.71 2.95 24.85
N SER A 109 16.03 1.84 24.59
CA SER A 109 15.28 1.64 23.37
C SER A 109 14.13 2.65 23.41
N SER A 110 14.35 3.80 22.78
CA SER A 110 13.35 4.83 22.51
C SER A 110 12.50 4.49 21.28
N SER A 111 12.46 3.22 20.88
CA SER A 111 11.45 2.70 19.97
C SER A 111 10.07 2.99 20.54
N GLY A 112 9.20 3.60 19.73
CA GLY A 112 7.76 3.55 19.99
C GLY A 112 7.33 2.11 20.25
N VAL A 113 6.33 1.90 21.11
CA VAL A 113 5.99 0.57 21.64
C VAL A 113 5.47 -0.37 20.54
N ILE A 114 6.42 -0.98 19.85
CA ILE A 114 6.29 -2.05 18.87
C ILE A 114 6.41 -3.35 19.64
N ALA A 115 5.51 -4.30 19.38
CA ALA A 115 5.57 -5.61 20.02
C ALA A 115 6.94 -6.27 19.74
N ALA A 116 7.55 -6.91 20.75
CA ALA A 116 8.90 -7.49 20.61
C ALA A 116 9.02 -8.51 19.45
N ALA A 117 7.92 -9.16 19.07
CA ALA A 117 7.84 -10.06 17.91
C ALA A 117 7.85 -9.34 16.55
N MET A 118 7.40 -8.07 16.50
CA MET A 118 7.37 -7.25 15.29
C MET A 118 8.64 -6.42 15.10
N ALA A 119 9.36 -6.11 16.18
CA ALA A 119 10.59 -5.29 16.15
C ALA A 119 11.62 -5.71 15.08
N PRO A 120 11.88 -7.01 14.79
CA PRO A 120 12.85 -7.41 13.75
C PRO A 120 12.45 -7.05 12.31
N TYR A 121 11.20 -6.62 12.08
CA TYR A 121 10.65 -6.32 10.75
C TYR A 121 10.35 -4.84 10.55
N VAL A 122 10.39 -4.03 11.62
CA VAL A 122 10.06 -2.59 11.60
C VAL A 122 11.37 -1.80 11.60
N THR A 123 11.42 -0.68 10.86
CA THR A 123 12.57 0.23 10.86
C THR A 123 12.84 0.75 12.27
N GLU A 124 14.11 0.81 12.69
CA GLU A 124 14.50 1.51 13.91
C GLU A 124 14.49 3.03 13.66
N PHE A 125 13.77 3.76 14.51
CA PHE A 125 13.73 5.23 14.50
C PHE A 125 13.56 5.76 15.93
N GLU A 126 14.06 6.96 16.18
CA GLU A 126 13.76 7.68 17.43
C GLU A 126 12.39 8.35 17.31
N LEU A 127 11.58 8.29 18.38
CA LEU A 127 10.30 8.99 18.40
C LEU A 127 10.47 10.49 18.16
N TYR A 128 9.52 11.09 17.43
CA TYR A 128 9.53 12.53 17.18
C TYR A 128 9.38 13.32 18.49
N GLU A 129 10.49 13.92 18.93
CA GLU A 129 10.50 14.92 20.00
C GLU A 129 10.68 16.32 19.40
N PRO A 130 9.72 17.24 19.60
CA PRO A 130 9.87 18.63 19.14
C PRO A 130 10.92 19.34 20.00
N GLN A 131 12.09 19.63 19.42
CA GLN A 131 13.17 20.29 20.15
C GLN A 131 12.78 21.72 20.55
N THR A 132 13.00 22.05 21.82
CA THR A 132 12.66 23.34 22.45
C THR A 132 13.89 24.13 22.92
N THR A 133 15.10 23.77 22.49
CA THR A 133 16.35 24.44 22.91
C THR A 133 16.74 25.58 21.97
N ASP A 134 17.19 26.69 22.56
CA ASP A 134 17.19 28.07 22.03
C ASP A 134 17.86 28.37 20.66
N ASP A 135 18.59 27.43 20.04
CA ASP A 135 19.32 27.67 18.79
C ASP A 135 18.83 26.89 17.57
N ARG A 136 17.92 25.91 17.73
CA ARG A 136 17.33 25.15 16.60
C ARG A 136 15.88 24.79 16.85
N GLN A 137 15.01 25.80 16.80
CA GLN A 137 13.56 25.59 16.78
C GLN A 137 13.17 24.89 15.46
N TYR A 138 12.81 23.61 15.53
CA TYR A 138 12.15 22.97 14.39
C TYR A 138 10.82 23.70 14.12
N PRO A 139 10.51 24.04 12.85
CA PRO A 139 9.24 24.70 12.54
C PRO A 139 8.08 23.81 12.96
N ILE A 140 7.03 24.43 13.52
CA ILE A 140 5.79 23.76 13.90
C ILE A 140 5.26 23.01 12.67
N GLN A 141 5.07 21.70 12.82
CA GLN A 141 4.65 20.83 11.74
C GLN A 141 3.20 21.08 11.39
N LYS A 142 2.93 21.50 10.15
CA LYS A 142 1.58 21.81 9.68
C LYS A 142 1.11 20.78 8.66
N ILE A 143 0.00 20.13 8.96
CA ILE A 143 -0.54 19.01 8.19
C ILE A 143 -1.60 19.50 7.20
N ALA A 144 -1.47 19.08 5.94
CA ALA A 144 -2.44 19.26 4.89
C ALA A 144 -2.86 17.90 4.30
N VAL A 145 -4.16 17.62 4.22
CA VAL A 145 -4.71 16.39 3.65
C VAL A 145 -5.38 16.70 2.32
N VAL A 146 -4.76 16.26 1.23
CA VAL A 146 -5.23 16.45 -0.14
C VAL A 146 -6.14 15.28 -0.51
N GLY A 147 -7.42 15.42 -0.17
CA GLY A 147 -8.49 14.49 -0.52
C GLY A 147 -9.52 14.28 0.59
N SER A 148 -10.82 14.38 0.24
CA SER A 148 -11.95 14.33 1.17
C SER A 148 -12.92 13.16 0.94
N GLY A 149 -12.44 12.06 0.36
CA GLY A 149 -13.20 10.80 0.28
C GLY A 149 -13.28 10.11 1.65
N SER A 150 -13.89 8.93 1.72
CA SER A 150 -14.01 8.17 2.98
C SER A 150 -12.66 7.97 3.66
N TRP A 151 -11.65 7.53 2.89
CA TRP A 151 -10.32 7.28 3.42
C TRP A 151 -9.55 8.56 3.76
N GLY A 152 -9.67 9.60 2.93
CA GLY A 152 -9.03 10.89 3.21
C GLY A 152 -9.59 11.56 4.47
N THR A 153 -10.90 11.46 4.69
CA THR A 153 -11.55 11.99 5.90
C THR A 153 -11.14 11.20 7.14
N ALA A 154 -11.03 9.86 7.05
CA ALA A 154 -10.57 9.02 8.16
C ALA A 154 -9.10 9.34 8.55
N LEU A 155 -8.20 9.45 7.58
CA LEU A 155 -6.81 9.86 7.82
C LEU A 155 -6.72 11.29 8.37
N ALA A 156 -7.53 12.22 7.87
CA ALA A 156 -7.57 13.60 8.35
C ALA A 156 -8.07 13.69 9.80
N ARG A 157 -9.05 12.87 10.18
CA ARG A 157 -9.53 12.74 11.57
C ARG A 157 -8.41 12.28 12.51
N ILE A 158 -7.68 11.22 12.14
CA ILE A 158 -6.54 10.72 12.93
C ILE A 158 -5.46 11.80 13.06
N ALA A 159 -5.08 12.42 11.95
CA ALA A 159 -4.07 13.48 11.95
C ALA A 159 -4.48 14.69 12.80
N ALA A 160 -5.76 15.08 12.77
CA ALA A 160 -6.27 16.19 13.58
C ALA A 160 -6.34 15.86 15.08
N LEU A 161 -6.76 14.66 15.47
CA LEU A 161 -6.71 14.21 16.87
C LEU A 161 -5.26 14.22 17.38
N ASN A 162 -4.34 13.60 16.63
CA ASN A 162 -2.93 13.56 16.98
C ASN A 162 -2.28 14.96 17.04
N ALA A 163 -2.62 15.87 16.13
CA ALA A 163 -2.09 17.25 16.13
C ALA A 163 -2.65 18.12 17.27
N ALA A 164 -3.79 17.77 17.86
CA ALA A 164 -4.32 18.44 19.04
C ALA A 164 -3.62 17.98 20.33
N GLU A 165 -3.22 16.71 20.41
CA GLU A 165 -2.58 16.11 21.59
C GLU A 165 -1.06 16.26 21.61
N LYS A 166 -0.40 16.14 20.46
CA LYS A 166 1.06 16.05 20.34
C LYS A 166 1.70 17.43 20.15
N LYS A 167 2.70 17.73 20.97
CA LYS A 167 3.54 18.94 20.82
C LYS A 167 4.27 18.93 19.47
N GLY A 168 4.63 20.12 18.98
CA GLY A 168 5.35 20.29 17.72
C GLY A 168 4.46 20.35 16.47
N PHE A 169 3.18 20.03 16.59
CA PHE A 169 2.20 20.14 15.51
C PHE A 169 1.37 21.43 15.61
N HIS A 170 0.96 21.94 14.46
CA HIS A 170 -0.01 23.02 14.38
C HIS A 170 -1.40 22.45 14.66
N HIS A 171 -2.15 23.08 15.58
CA HIS A 171 -3.46 22.57 16.01
C HIS A 171 -4.44 22.41 14.84
N GLU A 172 -4.55 23.39 13.94
CA GLU A 172 -5.38 23.30 12.74
C GLU A 172 -4.75 22.34 11.70
N VAL A 173 -5.53 21.34 11.27
CA VAL A 173 -5.26 20.46 10.13
C VAL A 173 -6.23 20.81 9.00
N ARG A 174 -5.72 21.01 7.77
CA ARG A 174 -6.55 21.37 6.61
C ARG A 174 -6.84 20.15 5.75
N MET A 175 -8.09 19.95 5.37
CA MET A 175 -8.49 18.94 4.39
C MET A 175 -9.02 19.60 3.12
N TRP A 176 -8.42 19.23 1.98
CA TRP A 176 -8.90 19.65 0.67
C TRP A 176 -10.19 18.92 0.29
N VAL A 177 -11.27 19.70 0.19
CA VAL A 177 -12.59 19.23 -0.23
C VAL A 177 -12.91 19.81 -1.60
N ARG A 178 -12.99 18.96 -2.63
CA ARG A 178 -13.44 19.42 -3.96
C ARG A 178 -14.88 19.91 -3.86
N GLU A 179 -15.06 21.20 -4.12
CA GLU A 179 -16.33 21.90 -3.86
C GLU A 179 -17.53 21.29 -4.59
N ARG A 180 -18.65 21.18 -3.88
CA ARG A 180 -19.94 20.70 -4.38
C ARG A 180 -21.06 21.31 -3.54
N GLU A 181 -22.18 21.63 -4.17
CA GLU A 181 -23.41 21.89 -3.42
C GLU A 181 -24.02 20.58 -2.93
N ILE A 182 -24.50 20.59 -1.68
CA ILE A 182 -25.44 19.62 -1.14
C ILE A 182 -26.84 20.23 -1.26
N PRO A 183 -27.79 19.59 -1.96
CA PRO A 183 -29.15 20.11 -2.10
C PRO A 183 -29.79 20.45 -0.76
N GLY A 184 -30.18 21.72 -0.59
CA GLY A 184 -30.82 22.22 0.63
C GLY A 184 -29.90 22.47 1.84
N GLN A 185 -28.58 22.25 1.72
CA GLN A 185 -27.63 22.47 2.84
C GLN A 185 -26.49 23.46 2.53
N GLY A 186 -26.23 23.76 1.25
CA GLY A 186 -25.17 24.70 0.84
C GLY A 186 -23.90 24.01 0.37
N ARG A 187 -22.74 24.66 0.50
CA ARG A 187 -21.46 24.11 0.02
C ARG A 187 -20.93 23.03 0.96
N LEU A 188 -20.36 21.95 0.40
CA LEU A 188 -19.85 20.81 1.15
C LEU A 188 -18.77 21.23 2.18
N THR A 189 -17.95 22.23 1.87
CA THR A 189 -16.98 22.80 2.83
C THR A 189 -17.67 23.47 4.03
N GLU A 190 -18.70 24.27 3.78
CA GLU A 190 -19.48 24.99 4.80
C GLU A 190 -20.27 24.01 5.68
N VAL A 191 -20.85 22.96 5.09
CA VAL A 191 -21.52 21.88 5.83
C VAL A 191 -20.52 21.15 6.72
N ILE A 192 -19.38 20.67 6.19
CA ILE A 192 -18.37 19.97 7.01
C ILE A 192 -17.85 20.86 8.15
N ASN A 193 -17.59 22.15 7.91
CA ASN A 193 -17.08 23.06 8.94
C ASN A 193 -18.11 23.48 9.99
N SER A 194 -19.42 23.31 9.73
CA SER A 194 -20.50 23.67 10.66
C SER A 194 -21.09 22.47 11.40
N THR A 195 -21.18 21.30 10.77
CA THR A 195 -21.66 20.06 11.40
C THR A 195 -20.54 19.22 11.99
N HIS A 196 -19.29 19.46 11.57
CA HIS A 196 -18.14 18.60 11.83
C HIS A 196 -18.38 17.13 11.40
N GLU A 197 -19.08 16.93 10.28
CA GLU A 197 -19.28 15.60 9.67
C GLU A 197 -19.18 15.66 8.14
N ASN A 198 -18.54 14.67 7.52
CA ASN A 198 -18.56 14.49 6.08
C ASN A 198 -19.67 13.52 5.66
N HIS A 199 -20.94 13.91 5.88
CA HIS A 199 -22.15 13.10 5.61
C HIS A 199 -22.15 12.39 4.23
N ARG A 200 -21.46 12.96 3.23
CA ARG A 200 -21.41 12.41 1.87
C ARG A 200 -20.46 11.22 1.71
N TYR A 201 -19.32 11.23 2.42
CA TYR A 201 -18.24 10.27 2.19
C TYR A 201 -17.87 9.45 3.42
N LEU A 202 -18.14 9.96 4.61
CA LEU A 202 -17.91 9.30 5.90
C LEU A 202 -19.04 9.72 6.87
N PRO A 203 -20.29 9.27 6.63
CA PRO A 203 -21.43 9.60 7.48
C PRO A 203 -21.29 8.99 8.88
N GLU A 204 -22.01 9.57 9.84
CA GLU A 204 -22.14 9.11 11.23
C GLU A 204 -20.81 9.12 12.04
N VAL A 205 -19.77 9.79 11.51
CA VAL A 205 -18.46 9.94 12.16
C VAL A 205 -18.21 11.42 12.51
N PRO A 206 -18.17 11.79 13.81
CA PRO A 206 -17.80 13.13 14.22
C PRO A 206 -16.31 13.41 13.93
N LEU A 207 -16.07 14.58 13.36
CA LEU A 207 -14.75 15.11 13.05
C LEU A 207 -14.29 16.08 14.15
N PRO A 208 -12.98 16.16 14.45
CA PRO A 208 -12.44 17.13 15.40
C PRO A 208 -12.69 18.58 14.94
N HIS A 209 -12.95 19.51 15.86
CA HIS A 209 -13.15 20.93 15.54
C HIS A 209 -11.93 21.60 14.89
N ASN A 210 -10.73 21.04 15.07
CA ASN A 210 -9.48 21.51 14.47
C ASN A 210 -9.21 20.94 13.06
N LEU A 211 -10.10 20.09 12.54
CA LEU A 211 -10.07 19.63 11.15
C LEU A 211 -10.93 20.57 10.28
N VAL A 212 -10.29 21.38 9.44
CA VAL A 212 -10.93 22.42 8.63
C VAL A 212 -11.01 21.99 7.16
N ALA A 213 -12.23 21.94 6.62
CA ALA A 213 -12.50 21.72 5.20
C ALA A 213 -12.26 23.00 4.39
N VAL A 214 -11.44 22.91 3.35
CA VAL A 214 -11.06 24.05 2.48
C VAL A 214 -11.13 23.62 1.02
N SER A 215 -11.70 24.44 0.14
CA SER A 215 -11.88 24.09 -1.28
C SER A 215 -10.73 24.50 -2.20
N GLY A 216 -9.93 25.51 -1.84
CA GLY A 216 -8.71 25.88 -2.57
C GLY A 216 -7.55 24.93 -2.27
N LEU A 217 -7.03 24.23 -3.28
CA LEU A 217 -5.92 23.27 -3.09
C LEU A 217 -4.64 23.98 -2.64
N THR A 218 -4.28 25.10 -3.26
CA THR A 218 -3.14 25.94 -2.82
C THR A 218 -3.31 26.51 -1.41
N GLU A 219 -4.55 26.75 -0.96
CA GLU A 219 -4.85 27.26 0.38
C GLU A 219 -4.68 26.18 1.47
N VAL A 220 -5.02 24.93 1.13
CA VAL A 220 -4.84 23.75 1.99
C VAL A 220 -3.36 23.53 2.28
N VAL A 221 -2.51 23.55 1.25
CA VAL A 221 -1.06 23.30 1.41
C VAL A 221 -0.27 24.53 1.85
N LYS A 222 -0.90 25.70 2.01
CA LYS A 222 -0.21 26.95 2.39
C LYS A 222 0.48 26.81 3.74
N ASN A 223 1.81 26.91 3.72
CA ASN A 223 2.73 26.70 4.85
C ASN A 223 2.68 25.28 5.45
N ALA A 224 2.12 24.30 4.73
CA ALA A 224 2.13 22.90 5.17
C ALA A 224 3.54 22.31 5.04
N THR A 225 4.00 21.62 6.08
CA THR A 225 5.27 20.87 6.07
C THR A 225 5.03 19.38 5.81
N LEU A 226 3.84 18.87 6.08
CA LEU A 226 3.45 17.47 5.94
C LEU A 226 2.19 17.38 5.06
N ILE A 227 2.29 16.73 3.90
CA ILE A 227 1.22 16.67 2.89
C ILE A 227 0.78 15.22 2.67
N VAL A 228 -0.47 14.92 3.02
CA VAL A 228 -1.09 13.60 2.87
C VAL A 228 -1.87 13.57 1.54
N LEU A 229 -1.42 12.82 0.55
CA LEU A 229 -2.06 12.68 -0.75
C LEU A 229 -2.98 11.45 -0.76
N VAL A 230 -4.29 11.67 -0.87
CA VAL A 230 -5.33 10.65 -0.69
C VAL A 230 -6.52 10.90 -1.62
N VAL A 231 -6.21 11.13 -2.90
CA VAL A 231 -7.18 11.21 -3.99
C VAL A 231 -7.29 9.87 -4.74
N PRO A 232 -8.43 9.55 -5.38
CA PRO A 232 -8.48 8.52 -6.42
C PRO A 232 -7.46 8.85 -7.52
N HIS A 233 -6.70 7.84 -8.00
CA HIS A 233 -5.51 8.07 -8.84
C HIS A 233 -5.80 8.87 -10.12
N GLN A 234 -6.98 8.72 -10.70
CA GLN A 234 -7.40 9.44 -11.92
C GLN A 234 -7.51 10.97 -11.73
N PHE A 235 -7.43 11.46 -10.49
CA PHE A 235 -7.39 12.89 -10.15
C PHE A 235 -6.00 13.35 -9.67
N LEU A 236 -4.99 12.48 -9.64
CA LEU A 236 -3.66 12.80 -9.13
C LEU A 236 -2.92 13.78 -10.03
N ILE A 237 -2.89 13.56 -11.36
CA ILE A 237 -2.09 14.40 -12.28
C ILE A 237 -2.49 15.89 -12.19
N PRO A 238 -3.78 16.29 -12.27
CA PRO A 238 -4.17 17.70 -12.11
C PRO A 238 -3.81 18.29 -10.74
N VAL A 239 -3.85 17.47 -9.67
CA VAL A 239 -3.42 17.88 -8.32
C VAL A 239 -1.91 18.17 -8.31
N LEU A 240 -1.09 17.30 -8.89
CA LEU A 240 0.36 17.50 -8.96
C LEU A 240 0.74 18.69 -9.86
N ASP A 241 0.00 18.93 -10.94
CA ASP A 241 0.21 20.09 -11.82
C ASP A 241 -0.18 21.42 -11.17
N GLU A 242 -1.08 21.41 -10.17
CA GLU A 242 -1.36 22.58 -9.33
C GLU A 242 -0.34 22.76 -8.20
N LEU A 243 0.06 21.67 -7.53
CA LEU A 243 1.03 21.70 -6.43
C LEU A 243 2.46 22.01 -6.89
N SER A 244 2.85 21.62 -8.10
CA SER A 244 4.18 21.91 -8.67
C SER A 244 4.38 23.37 -9.13
N LYS A 245 3.36 24.23 -9.03
CA LYS A 245 3.49 25.65 -9.37
C LYS A 245 4.47 26.37 -8.42
N PRO A 246 5.34 27.27 -8.92
CA PRO A 246 6.32 27.97 -8.09
C PRO A 246 5.66 28.68 -6.89
N GLY A 247 6.23 28.48 -5.70
CA GLY A 247 5.78 29.11 -4.46
C GLY A 247 4.53 28.50 -3.80
N VAL A 248 3.95 27.41 -4.35
CA VAL A 248 2.80 26.73 -3.73
C VAL A 248 3.24 25.83 -2.55
N LEU A 249 4.35 25.12 -2.69
CA LEU A 249 4.87 24.22 -1.65
C LEU A 249 5.88 24.92 -0.73
N THR A 250 5.78 24.62 0.57
CA THR A 250 6.76 25.04 1.57
C THR A 250 8.11 24.36 1.31
N PRO A 251 9.25 25.08 1.32
CA PRO A 251 10.57 24.46 1.26
C PRO A 251 10.76 23.44 2.39
N GLY A 252 11.27 22.25 2.05
CA GLY A 252 11.45 21.16 3.02
C GLY A 252 10.17 20.43 3.42
N ALA A 253 9.03 20.67 2.77
CA ALA A 253 7.84 19.85 2.94
C ALA A 253 8.10 18.37 2.57
N ARG A 254 7.35 17.46 3.19
CA ARG A 254 7.39 16.00 2.96
C ARG A 254 5.99 15.52 2.59
N ALA A 255 5.90 14.53 1.72
CA ALA A 255 4.63 13.93 1.28
C ALA A 255 4.46 12.50 1.80
N ILE A 256 3.21 12.05 1.91
CA ILE A 256 2.86 10.63 2.04
C ILE A 256 1.68 10.31 1.13
N SER A 257 1.80 9.26 0.33
CA SER A 257 0.74 8.78 -0.55
C SER A 257 -0.04 7.66 0.11
N ALA A 258 -1.35 7.84 0.25
CA ALA A 258 -2.30 6.78 0.59
C ALA A 258 -3.10 6.31 -0.64
N ILE A 259 -2.58 6.59 -1.85
CA ILE A 259 -3.22 6.28 -3.14
C ILE A 259 -2.84 4.85 -3.56
N LYS A 260 -3.85 4.00 -3.72
CA LYS A 260 -3.67 2.59 -4.12
C LYS A 260 -3.81 2.46 -5.66
N GLY A 261 -2.77 1.94 -6.32
CA GLY A 261 -2.68 1.75 -7.78
C GLY A 261 -1.25 1.98 -8.29
N VAL A 262 -1.07 2.02 -9.61
CA VAL A 262 0.20 2.26 -10.32
C VAL A 262 -0.07 3.14 -11.55
N GLU A 263 0.98 3.73 -12.12
CA GLU A 263 0.95 4.35 -13.45
C GLU A 263 1.73 3.45 -14.43
N VAL A 264 1.19 3.14 -15.60
CA VAL A 264 1.85 2.31 -16.62
C VAL A 264 1.99 3.08 -17.92
N ALA A 265 3.23 3.23 -18.40
CA ALA A 265 3.58 3.99 -19.60
C ALA A 265 4.38 3.11 -20.57
N GLY A 266 3.68 2.37 -21.44
CA GLY A 266 4.32 1.44 -22.36
C GLY A 266 4.86 0.21 -21.63
N ASP A 267 6.18 0.03 -21.63
CA ASP A 267 6.88 -1.02 -20.89
C ASP A 267 7.48 -0.54 -19.56
N GLU A 268 7.17 0.69 -19.14
CA GLU A 268 7.55 1.26 -17.84
C GLU A 268 6.37 1.27 -16.85
N ILE A 269 6.67 1.18 -15.56
CA ILE A 269 5.71 1.21 -14.46
C ILE A 269 6.23 2.07 -13.31
N TYR A 270 5.36 2.93 -12.77
CA TYR A 270 5.70 3.86 -11.70
C TYR A 270 4.73 3.72 -10.52
N THR A 271 5.28 3.81 -9.30
CA THR A 271 4.47 3.92 -8.09
C THR A 271 4.05 5.37 -7.88
N PHE A 272 2.88 5.61 -7.26
CA PHE A 272 2.45 6.99 -7.01
C PHE A 272 3.38 7.78 -6.09
N PRO A 273 3.99 7.23 -5.02
CA PRO A 273 5.03 7.93 -4.26
C PRO A 273 6.18 8.44 -5.15
N TRP A 274 6.70 7.59 -6.05
CA TRP A 274 7.76 7.99 -6.99
C TRP A 274 7.30 9.12 -7.93
N LEU A 275 6.07 9.04 -8.46
CA LEU A 275 5.53 10.05 -9.37
C LEU A 275 5.30 11.40 -8.65
N ILE A 276 4.84 11.36 -7.40
CA ILE A 276 4.68 12.52 -6.52
C ILE A 276 6.03 13.17 -6.26
N GLU A 277 7.03 12.41 -5.80
CA GLU A 277 8.38 12.91 -5.56
C GLU A 277 8.98 13.51 -6.85
N LYS A 278 8.81 12.82 -7.99
CA LYS A 278 9.34 13.26 -9.27
C LYS A 278 8.72 14.56 -9.79
N LYS A 279 7.42 14.79 -9.56
CA LYS A 279 6.72 16.02 -9.99
C LYS A 279 6.84 17.18 -9.00
N LEU A 280 6.88 16.90 -7.70
CA LEU A 280 6.88 17.94 -6.65
C LEU A 280 8.27 18.30 -6.12
N GLY A 281 9.28 17.44 -6.32
CA GLY A 281 10.64 17.68 -5.82
C GLY A 281 10.78 17.55 -4.30
N ILE A 282 9.86 16.83 -3.65
CA ILE A 282 9.85 16.58 -2.20
C ILE A 282 9.78 15.07 -1.90
N PRO A 283 10.40 14.57 -0.83
CA PRO A 283 10.35 13.14 -0.48
C PRO A 283 8.91 12.66 -0.31
N CYS A 284 8.58 11.47 -0.82
CA CYS A 284 7.24 10.90 -0.68
C CYS A 284 7.25 9.49 -0.08
N SER A 285 6.70 9.38 1.12
CA SER A 285 6.37 8.11 1.77
C SER A 285 5.14 7.44 1.14
N ALA A 286 4.87 6.18 1.51
CA ALA A 286 3.67 5.42 1.19
C ALA A 286 2.92 4.99 2.46
N LEU A 287 1.59 4.91 2.41
CA LEU A 287 0.75 4.37 3.49
C LEU A 287 -0.17 3.27 2.94
N GLY A 288 -0.05 2.05 3.49
CA GLY A 288 -0.84 0.89 3.10
C GLY A 288 -1.13 -0.04 4.28
N GLY A 289 -2.26 -0.73 4.28
CA GLY A 289 -2.67 -1.57 5.40
C GLY A 289 -4.09 -2.09 5.25
N ALA A 290 -4.47 -3.05 6.11
CA ALA A 290 -5.83 -3.56 6.27
C ALA A 290 -6.72 -2.54 7.00
N ASN A 291 -7.04 -1.44 6.32
CA ASN A 291 -7.67 -0.26 6.92
C ASN A 291 -8.97 0.14 6.19
N ILE A 292 -10.09 -0.50 6.52
CA ILE A 292 -11.40 -0.10 6.01
C ILE A 292 -11.77 1.25 6.64
N ALA A 293 -12.03 2.25 5.78
CA ALA A 293 -12.14 3.65 6.22
C ALA A 293 -13.21 3.91 7.29
N MET A 294 -14.30 3.13 7.32
CA MET A 294 -15.35 3.29 8.32
C MET A 294 -14.94 2.71 9.68
N GLU A 295 -14.41 1.47 9.71
CA GLU A 295 -13.90 0.81 10.91
C GLU A 295 -12.82 1.68 11.60
N VAL A 296 -11.87 2.18 10.81
CA VAL A 296 -10.81 3.12 11.25
C VAL A 296 -11.41 4.41 11.83
N ALA A 297 -12.46 4.94 11.21
CA ALA A 297 -13.11 6.17 11.63
C ALA A 297 -14.00 5.99 12.87
N GLN A 298 -14.55 4.80 13.07
CA GLN A 298 -15.24 4.35 14.28
C GLN A 298 -14.26 4.00 15.42
N SER A 299 -12.95 4.16 15.19
CA SER A 299 -11.87 3.84 16.11
C SER A 299 -11.83 2.35 16.47
N GLU A 300 -12.20 1.45 15.54
CA GLU A 300 -11.93 0.02 15.67
C GLU A 300 -10.43 -0.27 15.50
N PHE A 301 -9.93 -1.33 16.15
CA PHE A 301 -8.50 -1.63 16.15
C PHE A 301 -8.04 -2.15 14.79
N CYS A 302 -7.02 -1.49 14.22
CA CYS A 302 -6.32 -1.98 13.05
C CYS A 302 -4.86 -1.50 13.01
N GLU A 303 -4.13 -2.03 12.02
CA GLU A 303 -2.71 -1.72 11.81
C GLU A 303 -2.50 -1.19 10.39
N THR A 304 -1.57 -0.25 10.24
CA THR A 304 -1.06 0.19 8.94
C THR A 304 0.45 0.06 8.88
N THR A 305 0.97 -0.08 7.67
CA THR A 305 2.39 0.05 7.37
C THR A 305 2.63 1.38 6.68
N ILE A 306 3.72 2.05 7.00
CA ILE A 306 4.22 3.17 6.21
C ILE A 306 5.57 2.81 5.60
N GLY A 307 5.71 2.99 4.29
CA GLY A 307 6.97 2.89 3.59
C GLY A 307 7.61 4.28 3.57
N VAL A 308 8.82 4.44 4.12
CA VAL A 308 9.44 5.76 4.34
C VAL A 308 10.87 5.85 3.78
N PRO A 309 11.29 7.01 3.24
CA PRO A 309 12.63 7.15 2.65
C PRO A 309 13.73 7.45 3.68
N SER A 310 13.40 7.76 4.94
CA SER A 310 14.37 7.94 6.01
C SER A 310 13.78 7.68 7.42
N PRO A 311 14.61 7.46 8.46
CA PRO A 311 14.15 7.40 9.84
C PRO A 311 13.46 8.69 10.33
N ASP A 312 13.84 9.87 9.82
CA ASP A 312 13.15 11.13 10.15
C ASP A 312 11.69 11.11 9.63
N ASP A 313 11.47 10.57 8.43
CA ASP A 313 10.12 10.36 7.89
C ASP A 313 9.36 9.33 8.72
N ALA A 314 10.02 8.26 9.19
CA ALA A 314 9.42 7.29 10.12
C ALA A 314 8.88 7.99 11.37
N ALA A 315 9.73 8.79 12.04
CA ALA A 315 9.39 9.53 13.24
C ALA A 315 8.22 10.50 13.04
N LEU A 316 8.27 11.32 11.97
CA LEU A 316 7.24 12.30 11.65
C LEU A 316 5.89 11.64 11.31
N TRP A 317 5.88 10.68 10.39
CA TRP A 317 4.62 10.04 9.96
C TRP A 317 4.04 9.10 11.02
N HIS A 318 4.88 8.44 11.83
CA HIS A 318 4.42 7.74 13.03
C HIS A 318 3.77 8.72 14.02
N ALA A 319 4.37 9.89 14.28
CA ALA A 319 3.74 10.89 15.15
C ALA A 319 2.40 11.43 14.61
N VAL A 320 2.27 11.61 13.30
CA VAL A 320 1.02 12.05 12.64
C VAL A 320 -0.11 11.01 12.76
N PHE A 321 0.19 9.71 12.64
CA PHE A 321 -0.85 8.68 12.50
C PHE A 321 -0.98 7.69 13.66
N ASP A 322 0.09 7.38 14.39
CA ASP A 322 0.06 6.33 15.42
C ASP A 322 -0.85 6.71 16.59
N SER A 323 -1.73 5.78 16.94
CA SER A 323 -2.67 5.86 18.07
C SER A 323 -2.94 4.45 18.62
N PRO A 324 -3.65 4.29 19.76
CA PRO A 324 -3.97 2.96 20.29
C PRO A 324 -4.80 2.08 19.34
N MET A 325 -5.70 2.68 18.54
CA MET A 325 -6.60 1.96 17.63
C MET A 325 -6.12 1.92 16.18
N PHE A 326 -5.10 2.72 15.84
CA PHE A 326 -4.46 2.73 14.52
C PHE A 326 -2.94 2.64 14.71
N ARG A 327 -2.43 1.39 14.81
CA ARG A 327 -1.00 1.13 15.03
C ARG A 327 -0.22 1.33 13.74
N VAL A 328 0.87 2.11 13.78
CA VAL A 328 1.72 2.39 12.61
C VAL A 328 3.03 1.63 12.69
N HIS A 329 3.35 0.87 11.63
CA HIS A 329 4.60 0.13 11.49
C HIS A 329 5.44 0.68 10.32
N PRO A 330 6.50 1.49 10.58
CA PRO A 330 7.36 2.00 9.52
C PRO A 330 8.32 0.94 8.95
N ILE A 331 8.53 0.96 7.62
CA ILE A 331 9.58 0.20 6.92
C ILE A 331 10.23 1.06 5.84
N GLU A 332 11.45 0.74 5.41
CA GLU A 332 12.17 1.49 4.37
C GLU A 332 11.64 1.23 2.94
N ASP A 333 10.77 0.23 2.76
CA ASP A 333 10.27 -0.21 1.44
C ASP A 333 9.05 0.58 0.94
N VAL A 334 9.28 1.84 0.56
CA VAL A 334 8.26 2.74 -0.03
C VAL A 334 7.53 2.09 -1.21
N ALA A 335 8.28 1.48 -2.14
CA ALA A 335 7.71 0.89 -3.34
C ALA A 335 6.89 -0.38 -3.04
N GLY A 336 7.36 -1.25 -2.14
CA GLY A 336 6.64 -2.45 -1.73
C GLY A 336 5.30 -2.15 -1.06
N VAL A 337 5.25 -1.14 -0.16
CA VAL A 337 3.99 -0.68 0.46
C VAL A 337 3.01 -0.10 -0.56
N SER A 338 3.51 0.64 -1.56
CA SER A 338 2.67 1.16 -2.64
C SER A 338 2.12 0.05 -3.54
N LEU A 339 2.97 -0.92 -3.91
CA LEU A 339 2.63 -2.01 -4.83
C LEU A 339 1.71 -3.04 -4.20
N SER A 340 1.88 -3.36 -2.92
CA SER A 340 0.99 -4.29 -2.21
C SER A 340 -0.45 -3.77 -2.19
N GLY A 341 -0.65 -2.47 -1.96
CA GLY A 341 -1.95 -1.81 -1.99
C GLY A 341 -2.61 -1.80 -3.39
N ALA A 342 -1.81 -1.82 -4.45
CA ALA A 342 -2.28 -1.90 -5.85
C ALA A 342 -2.61 -3.35 -6.25
N LEU A 343 -1.61 -4.24 -6.22
CA LEU A 343 -1.66 -5.59 -6.77
C LEU A 343 -2.66 -6.50 -6.05
N LYS A 344 -2.88 -6.30 -4.74
CA LYS A 344 -3.91 -7.04 -3.97
C LYS A 344 -5.29 -6.98 -4.61
N ASN A 345 -5.60 -5.90 -5.34
CA ASN A 345 -6.93 -5.70 -5.91
C ASN A 345 -7.18 -6.65 -7.10
N VAL A 346 -6.11 -7.03 -7.82
CA VAL A 346 -6.14 -8.05 -8.87
C VAL A 346 -6.38 -9.43 -8.25
N VAL A 347 -5.67 -9.77 -7.17
CA VAL A 347 -5.89 -11.03 -6.43
C VAL A 347 -7.30 -11.09 -5.81
N ALA A 348 -7.82 -9.96 -5.33
CA ALA A 348 -9.19 -9.88 -4.82
C ALA A 348 -10.27 -10.09 -5.90
N LEU A 349 -9.99 -9.78 -7.18
CA LEU A 349 -10.87 -10.21 -8.28
C LEU A 349 -10.84 -11.73 -8.43
N ALA A 350 -9.66 -12.36 -8.42
CA ALA A 350 -9.54 -13.82 -8.46
C ALA A 350 -10.30 -14.48 -7.29
N ALA A 351 -10.17 -13.94 -6.08
CA ALA A 351 -10.90 -14.39 -4.90
C ALA A 351 -12.43 -14.27 -5.08
N GLY A 352 -12.89 -13.19 -5.71
CA GLY A 352 -14.30 -13.03 -6.08
C GLY A 352 -14.77 -13.98 -7.17
N PHE A 353 -13.91 -14.35 -8.14
CA PHE A 353 -14.25 -15.37 -9.14
C PHE A 353 -14.45 -16.75 -8.50
N VAL A 354 -13.62 -17.11 -7.51
CA VAL A 354 -13.78 -18.33 -6.69
C VAL A 354 -15.13 -18.33 -5.96
N ASP A 355 -15.48 -17.23 -5.27
CA ASP A 355 -16.77 -17.06 -4.59
C ASP A 355 -17.95 -17.13 -5.59
N GLY A 356 -17.75 -16.56 -6.78
CA GLY A 356 -18.72 -16.51 -7.87
C GLY A 356 -19.05 -17.89 -8.45
N MET A 357 -18.04 -18.75 -8.58
CA MET A 357 -18.16 -20.15 -9.00
C MET A 357 -18.65 -21.08 -7.88
N GLY A 358 -18.80 -20.60 -6.65
CA GLY A 358 -19.28 -21.40 -5.51
C GLY A 358 -18.24 -22.35 -4.90
N TYR A 359 -16.94 -22.12 -5.14
CA TYR A 359 -15.88 -22.93 -4.55
C TYR A 359 -15.60 -22.55 -3.08
N GLY A 360 -15.16 -23.54 -2.30
CA GLY A 360 -14.94 -23.40 -0.86
C GLY A 360 -13.63 -22.72 -0.46
N GLY A 361 -13.46 -22.57 0.86
CA GLY A 361 -12.34 -21.84 1.48
C GLY A 361 -10.94 -22.33 1.09
N ASN A 362 -10.74 -23.63 0.85
CA ASN A 362 -9.45 -24.19 0.43
C ASN A 362 -9.00 -23.64 -0.93
N THR A 363 -9.90 -23.61 -1.92
CA THR A 363 -9.65 -23.05 -3.25
C THR A 363 -9.32 -21.57 -3.16
N LYS A 364 -10.06 -20.83 -2.33
CA LYS A 364 -9.84 -19.41 -2.08
C LYS A 364 -8.48 -19.16 -1.45
N ALA A 365 -8.13 -19.90 -0.39
CA ALA A 365 -6.84 -19.80 0.28
C ALA A 365 -5.66 -20.10 -0.67
N ALA A 366 -5.80 -21.09 -1.56
CA ALA A 366 -4.79 -21.37 -2.59
C ALA A 366 -4.57 -20.16 -3.51
N ILE A 367 -5.66 -19.56 -4.03
CA ILE A 367 -5.61 -18.35 -4.88
C ILE A 367 -4.98 -17.16 -4.14
N LEU A 368 -5.31 -16.93 -2.87
CA LEU A 368 -4.70 -15.88 -2.05
C LEU A 368 -3.18 -16.11 -1.88
N ARG A 369 -2.77 -17.35 -1.61
CA ARG A 369 -1.35 -17.74 -1.47
C ARG A 369 -0.58 -17.57 -2.78
N ILE A 370 -1.15 -17.99 -3.91
CA ILE A 370 -0.55 -17.80 -5.25
C ILE A 370 -0.41 -16.31 -5.55
N GLY A 371 -1.48 -15.54 -5.35
CA GLY A 371 -1.48 -14.10 -5.57
C GLY A 371 -0.48 -13.36 -4.71
N LEU A 372 -0.32 -13.74 -3.43
CA LEU A 372 0.70 -13.15 -2.55
C LEU A 372 2.13 -13.39 -3.07
N LEU A 373 2.40 -14.57 -3.65
CA LEU A 373 3.68 -14.85 -4.28
C LEU A 373 3.88 -14.07 -5.58
N GLU A 374 2.86 -13.96 -6.45
CA GLU A 374 2.95 -13.12 -7.65
C GLU A 374 3.15 -11.64 -7.30
N MET A 375 2.49 -11.13 -6.26
CA MET A 375 2.70 -9.77 -5.75
C MET A 375 4.15 -9.52 -5.33
N ALA A 376 4.73 -10.46 -4.56
CA ALA A 376 6.10 -10.37 -4.08
C ALA A 376 7.14 -10.56 -5.20
N ALA A 377 6.91 -11.51 -6.12
CA ALA A 377 7.76 -11.77 -7.27
C ALA A 377 7.78 -10.60 -8.25
N PHE A 378 6.60 -10.06 -8.59
CA PHE A 378 6.44 -8.89 -9.45
C PHE A 378 7.23 -7.71 -8.90
N THR A 379 7.02 -7.43 -7.61
CA THR A 379 7.69 -6.34 -6.93
C THR A 379 9.20 -6.57 -6.91
N LYS A 380 9.69 -7.78 -6.65
CA LYS A 380 11.13 -8.04 -6.63
C LYS A 380 11.79 -8.00 -8.02
N GLU A 381 11.05 -8.37 -9.07
CA GLU A 381 11.54 -8.33 -10.45
C GLU A 381 11.65 -6.89 -10.98
N PHE A 382 10.61 -6.07 -10.79
CA PHE A 382 10.52 -4.74 -11.38
C PHE A 382 10.98 -3.61 -10.44
N PHE A 383 11.02 -3.85 -9.13
CA PHE A 383 11.48 -2.91 -8.11
C PHE A 383 12.53 -3.62 -7.21
N PRO A 384 13.75 -3.89 -7.71
CA PRO A 384 14.70 -4.79 -7.04
C PRO A 384 15.22 -4.30 -5.68
N ALA A 385 15.04 -3.02 -5.35
CA ALA A 385 15.31 -2.47 -4.02
C ALA A 385 14.28 -2.92 -2.95
N SER A 386 13.07 -3.28 -3.36
CA SER A 386 12.00 -3.72 -2.46
C SER A 386 12.25 -5.09 -1.85
N SER A 387 11.58 -5.34 -0.73
CA SER A 387 11.66 -6.59 0.05
C SER A 387 10.43 -7.46 -0.20
N SER A 388 10.65 -8.77 -0.39
CA SER A 388 9.55 -9.74 -0.40
C SER A 388 8.90 -9.89 0.99
N LEU A 389 9.59 -9.50 2.07
CA LEU A 389 9.05 -9.55 3.43
C LEU A 389 7.92 -8.54 3.65
N THR A 390 7.92 -7.42 2.92
CA THR A 390 6.84 -6.41 2.87
C THR A 390 5.48 -7.05 2.59
N PHE A 391 5.44 -8.13 1.83
CA PHE A 391 4.22 -8.85 1.48
C PHE A 391 3.78 -9.82 2.57
N SER A 392 4.70 -10.52 3.24
CA SER A 392 4.38 -11.59 4.18
C SER A 392 4.32 -11.17 5.65
N HIS A 393 4.99 -10.07 6.05
CA HIS A 393 5.15 -9.67 7.46
C HIS A 393 4.37 -8.42 7.85
N HIS A 394 3.88 -7.64 6.88
CA HIS A 394 3.33 -6.30 7.13
C HIS A 394 1.85 -6.19 6.74
N SER A 395 1.13 -5.31 7.45
CA SER A 395 -0.30 -5.03 7.20
C SER A 395 -0.58 -4.64 5.75
N ALA A 396 0.31 -3.85 5.12
CA ALA A 396 0.19 -3.48 3.71
C ALA A 396 0.15 -4.69 2.74
N GLY A 397 0.76 -5.81 3.12
CA GLY A 397 0.82 -7.04 2.34
C GLY A 397 -0.33 -7.99 2.67
N VAL A 398 -0.01 -9.03 3.44
CA VAL A 398 -0.90 -10.17 3.71
C VAL A 398 -2.22 -9.77 4.36
N ALA A 399 -2.23 -8.82 5.30
CA ALA A 399 -3.46 -8.41 5.98
C ALA A 399 -4.41 -7.67 5.02
N ASP A 400 -3.92 -6.65 4.29
CA ASP A 400 -4.75 -5.90 3.33
C ASP A 400 -5.24 -6.82 2.20
N LEU A 401 -4.43 -7.78 1.76
CA LEU A 401 -4.84 -8.83 0.82
C LEU A 401 -6.01 -9.68 1.37
N ILE A 402 -5.91 -10.17 2.60
CA ILE A 402 -6.96 -10.96 3.26
C ILE A 402 -8.24 -10.13 3.36
N THR A 403 -8.21 -8.98 4.03
CA THR A 403 -9.39 -8.13 4.24
C THR A 403 -10.07 -7.75 2.92
N THR A 404 -9.29 -7.43 1.88
CA THR A 404 -9.84 -7.12 0.54
C THR A 404 -10.44 -8.34 -0.15
N SER A 405 -9.89 -9.53 0.06
CA SER A 405 -10.35 -10.78 -0.56
C SER A 405 -11.55 -11.43 0.14
N PHE A 406 -11.90 -10.97 1.34
CA PHE A 406 -13.11 -11.41 2.06
C PHE A 406 -14.21 -10.32 2.08
N GLY A 407 -13.88 -9.06 2.40
CA GLY A 407 -14.85 -7.96 2.51
C GLY A 407 -14.84 -6.94 1.35
N GLY A 408 -13.84 -6.97 0.47
CA GLY A 408 -13.58 -5.88 -0.47
C GLY A 408 -14.57 -5.74 -1.64
N ARG A 409 -14.71 -4.50 -2.12
CA ARG A 409 -15.52 -4.14 -3.32
C ARG A 409 -15.09 -4.91 -4.58
N ASN A 410 -13.79 -5.14 -4.76
CA ASN A 410 -13.25 -5.93 -5.88
C ASN A 410 -13.80 -7.37 -5.86
N ARG A 411 -13.66 -8.05 -4.71
CA ARG A 411 -14.22 -9.39 -4.47
C ARG A 411 -15.73 -9.44 -4.73
N LYS A 412 -16.50 -8.51 -4.15
CA LYS A 412 -17.96 -8.42 -4.33
C LYS A 412 -18.37 -8.27 -5.80
N CYS A 413 -17.69 -7.41 -6.57
CA CYS A 413 -18.02 -7.20 -7.98
C CYS A 413 -17.58 -8.38 -8.85
N ALA A 414 -16.45 -9.01 -8.57
CA ALA A 414 -15.99 -10.21 -9.28
C ALA A 414 -16.88 -11.44 -9.00
N GLU A 415 -17.41 -11.58 -7.78
CA GLU A 415 -18.43 -12.59 -7.46
C GLU A 415 -19.70 -12.36 -8.29
N ALA A 416 -20.20 -11.12 -8.33
CA ALA A 416 -21.39 -10.77 -9.12
C ALA A 416 -21.17 -10.90 -10.63
N PHE A 417 -19.96 -10.63 -11.13
CA PHE A 417 -19.55 -10.80 -12.52
C PHE A 417 -19.76 -12.25 -12.97
N ILE A 418 -19.23 -13.23 -12.22
CA ILE A 418 -19.43 -14.65 -12.52
C ILE A 418 -20.89 -15.08 -12.37
N LYS A 419 -21.57 -14.64 -11.29
CA LYS A 419 -22.96 -15.06 -11.02
C LYS A 419 -23.99 -14.49 -11.98
N THR A 420 -23.70 -13.40 -12.68
CA THR A 420 -24.69 -12.68 -13.51
C THR A 420 -24.30 -12.51 -14.98
N GLY A 421 -23.02 -12.67 -15.33
CA GLY A 421 -22.51 -12.36 -16.68
C GLY A 421 -22.55 -10.87 -17.06
N LYS A 422 -22.92 -9.97 -16.13
CA LYS A 422 -22.89 -8.51 -16.36
C LYS A 422 -21.46 -8.00 -16.44
N SER A 423 -21.26 -6.95 -17.24
CA SER A 423 -19.97 -6.26 -17.30
C SER A 423 -19.63 -5.56 -15.97
N PHE A 424 -18.33 -5.41 -15.69
CA PHE A 424 -17.85 -4.66 -14.52
C PHE A 424 -18.35 -3.21 -14.48
N ALA A 425 -18.57 -2.57 -15.64
CA ALA A 425 -19.13 -1.22 -15.71
C ALA A 425 -20.60 -1.15 -15.22
N GLN A 426 -21.42 -2.16 -15.54
CA GLN A 426 -22.77 -2.28 -14.99
C GLN A 426 -22.74 -2.53 -13.48
N LEU A 427 -21.87 -3.45 -13.03
CA LEU A 427 -21.75 -3.82 -11.63
C LEU A 427 -21.18 -2.69 -10.75
N GLU A 428 -20.27 -1.86 -11.27
CA GLU A 428 -19.81 -0.64 -10.59
C GLU A 428 -21.00 0.31 -10.31
N ASN A 429 -21.80 0.59 -11.33
CA ASN A 429 -22.97 1.48 -11.20
C ASN A 429 -24.03 0.91 -10.25
N GLU A 430 -24.35 -0.39 -10.35
CA GLU A 430 -25.36 -1.05 -9.54
C GLU A 430 -24.93 -1.25 -8.08
N LEU A 431 -23.68 -1.64 -7.81
CA LEU A 431 -23.26 -2.15 -6.50
C LEU A 431 -22.46 -1.14 -5.66
N LEU A 432 -21.83 -0.13 -6.28
CA LEU A 432 -20.84 0.73 -5.62
C LEU A 432 -21.29 2.18 -5.37
N LYS A 433 -22.54 2.53 -5.74
CA LYS A 433 -23.16 3.85 -5.43
C LYS A 433 -22.27 5.06 -5.80
N GLY A 434 -21.58 4.99 -6.94
CA GLY A 434 -20.68 6.03 -7.44
C GLY A 434 -19.23 5.94 -6.96
N GLN A 435 -18.86 4.94 -6.16
CA GLN A 435 -17.46 4.61 -5.90
C GLN A 435 -16.85 3.80 -7.06
N LYS A 436 -15.53 3.90 -7.26
CA LYS A 436 -14.82 3.25 -8.39
C LYS A 436 -14.22 1.87 -8.06
N LEU A 437 -14.28 0.96 -9.02
CA LEU A 437 -13.78 -0.41 -8.97
C LEU A 437 -12.33 -0.49 -9.48
N GLN A 438 -11.37 -0.21 -8.59
CA GLN A 438 -9.97 -0.03 -8.96
C GLN A 438 -9.27 -1.31 -9.46
N GLY A 439 -9.65 -2.50 -8.97
CA GLY A 439 -8.94 -3.75 -9.31
C GLY A 439 -9.01 -4.13 -10.78
N VAL A 440 -10.07 -3.74 -11.49
CA VAL A 440 -10.25 -4.01 -12.92
C VAL A 440 -9.28 -3.17 -13.76
N VAL A 441 -9.14 -1.88 -13.41
CA VAL A 441 -8.17 -0.97 -14.02
C VAL A 441 -6.74 -1.46 -13.77
N THR A 442 -6.40 -1.80 -12.52
CA THR A 442 -5.07 -2.32 -12.19
C THR A 442 -4.78 -3.67 -12.85
N ALA A 443 -5.76 -4.54 -13.06
CA ALA A 443 -5.57 -5.79 -13.81
C ALA A 443 -5.22 -5.52 -15.29
N GLU A 444 -5.85 -4.51 -15.91
CA GLU A 444 -5.53 -4.06 -17.27
C GLU A 444 -4.15 -3.42 -17.38
N GLU A 445 -3.80 -2.52 -16.46
CA GLU A 445 -2.49 -1.87 -16.37
C GLU A 445 -1.36 -2.90 -16.23
N ILE A 446 -1.47 -3.80 -15.25
CA ILE A 446 -0.46 -4.84 -14.97
C ILE A 446 -0.36 -5.82 -16.14
N TYR A 447 -1.47 -6.24 -16.76
CA TYR A 447 -1.41 -7.10 -17.94
C TYR A 447 -0.71 -6.42 -19.13
N LYS A 448 -1.03 -5.16 -19.44
CA LYS A 448 -0.39 -4.40 -20.54
C LYS A 448 1.11 -4.26 -20.31
N PHE A 449 1.52 -3.90 -19.10
CA PHE A 449 2.93 -3.85 -18.69
C PHE A 449 3.63 -5.20 -18.87
N LEU A 450 3.05 -6.28 -18.33
CA LEU A 450 3.60 -7.64 -18.47
C LEU A 450 3.67 -8.11 -19.92
N GLN A 451 2.69 -7.75 -20.75
CA GLN A 451 2.68 -8.03 -22.19
C GLN A 451 3.82 -7.30 -22.89
N ALA A 452 3.99 -5.99 -22.64
CA ALA A 452 5.07 -5.19 -23.22
C ALA A 452 6.46 -5.72 -22.83
N ARG A 453 6.61 -6.18 -21.57
CA ARG A 453 7.84 -6.82 -21.07
C ARG A 453 8.04 -8.29 -21.50
N ARG A 454 7.05 -8.91 -22.14
CA ARG A 454 7.02 -10.36 -22.47
C ARG A 454 7.16 -11.27 -21.23
N ARG A 455 6.41 -10.94 -20.17
CA ARG A 455 6.46 -11.59 -18.85
C ARG A 455 5.13 -12.18 -18.39
N THR A 456 4.08 -12.17 -19.20
CA THR A 456 2.75 -12.76 -18.86
C THR A 456 2.85 -14.17 -18.30
N ASP A 457 3.74 -14.98 -18.86
CA ASP A 457 3.88 -16.40 -18.51
C ASP A 457 4.55 -16.62 -17.13
N GLY A 458 5.19 -15.58 -16.59
CA GLY A 458 5.73 -15.57 -15.22
C GLY A 458 4.69 -15.17 -14.15
N TYR A 459 3.52 -14.68 -14.56
CA TYR A 459 2.45 -14.19 -13.68
C TYR A 459 1.09 -14.74 -14.14
N PRO A 460 0.89 -16.07 -14.06
CA PRO A 460 -0.30 -16.73 -14.60
C PRO A 460 -1.60 -16.29 -13.93
N LEU A 461 -1.63 -16.01 -12.62
CA LEU A 461 -2.83 -15.53 -11.94
C LEU A 461 -3.21 -14.12 -12.40
N PHE A 462 -2.27 -13.17 -12.39
CA PHE A 462 -2.54 -11.82 -12.90
C PHE A 462 -2.99 -11.84 -14.36
N THR A 463 -2.34 -12.65 -15.20
CA THR A 463 -2.71 -12.84 -16.60
C THR A 463 -4.12 -13.41 -16.76
N LYS A 464 -4.50 -14.44 -16.01
CA LYS A 464 -5.85 -15.03 -16.08
C LYS A 464 -6.92 -14.09 -15.54
N VAL A 465 -6.65 -13.32 -14.48
CA VAL A 465 -7.59 -12.32 -13.98
C VAL A 465 -7.94 -11.31 -15.06
N TYR A 466 -6.95 -10.83 -15.81
CA TYR A 466 -7.19 -9.99 -16.97
C TYR A 466 -8.02 -10.72 -18.05
N LYS A 467 -7.61 -11.93 -18.47
CA LYS A 467 -8.30 -12.67 -19.55
C LYS A 467 -9.75 -13.02 -19.23
N ILE A 468 -10.05 -13.33 -17.96
CA ILE A 468 -11.43 -13.56 -17.49
C ILE A 468 -12.22 -12.25 -17.51
N SER A 469 -11.60 -11.14 -17.12
CA SER A 469 -12.25 -9.82 -17.04
C SER A 469 -12.51 -9.15 -18.39
N PHE A 470 -11.64 -9.38 -19.38
CA PHE A 470 -11.60 -8.61 -20.64
C PHE A 470 -11.63 -9.47 -21.92
N GLU A 471 -11.15 -10.71 -21.90
CA GLU A 471 -11.03 -11.59 -23.09
C GLU A 471 -12.02 -12.77 -23.08
N SER A 472 -13.02 -12.73 -22.18
CA SER A 472 -14.06 -13.77 -22.04
C SER A 472 -13.53 -15.19 -21.81
N MET A 473 -12.36 -15.34 -21.17
CA MET A 473 -11.89 -16.64 -20.68
C MET A 473 -12.87 -17.21 -19.64
N ASP A 474 -13.25 -18.48 -19.78
CA ASP A 474 -14.04 -19.20 -18.76
C ASP A 474 -13.30 -19.18 -17.42
N ALA A 475 -13.96 -18.65 -16.38
CA ALA A 475 -13.38 -18.52 -15.04
C ALA A 475 -12.97 -19.86 -14.41
N LYS A 476 -13.51 -21.00 -14.87
CA LYS A 476 -13.05 -22.32 -14.44
C LYS A 476 -11.57 -22.57 -14.77
N ARG A 477 -11.07 -21.91 -15.83
CA ARG A 477 -9.67 -21.97 -16.26
C ARG A 477 -8.73 -21.13 -15.42
N LEU A 478 -9.22 -20.47 -14.36
CA LEU A 478 -8.39 -19.77 -13.39
C LEU A 478 -7.29 -20.70 -12.85
N PHE A 479 -7.61 -21.98 -12.60
CA PHE A 479 -6.72 -22.96 -11.97
C PHE A 479 -5.76 -23.69 -12.91
N ASP A 480 -5.97 -23.62 -14.23
CA ASP A 480 -5.15 -24.31 -15.24
C ASP A 480 -3.70 -23.80 -15.18
N ASP A 481 -2.74 -24.57 -14.66
CA ASP A 481 -1.34 -24.14 -14.50
C ASP A 481 -1.18 -22.95 -13.49
N LEU A 482 -1.41 -23.21 -12.19
CA LEU A 482 -1.18 -22.29 -11.05
C LEU A 482 -0.31 -22.92 -9.93
#